data_AF-A0A973KNI1-F1
#
_entry.id   AF-A0A973KNI1-F1
#
_cell.length_a   1.000
_cell.length_b   1.000
_cell.length_c   1.000
_cell.angle_alpha   90.00
_cell.angle_beta   90.00
_cell.angle_gamma   90.00
#
_symmetry.space_group_name_H-M   'P 1'
#
loop_
_entity.id
_entity.type
_entity.pdbx_description
1 polymer ?
#
loop_
_entity_poly.entity_id
_entity_poly.type
_entity_poly.pdbx_seq_one_letter_code
_entity_poly.pdbx_strand_id
1 'polypeptide(L)' 'MSVEITWWGHATTTVRDSGVRVLTDPLFVRRLAHLRRRRGPVPPPAAEVADVALVSHLHADHLHLPSLMR' A
#
# COMPACT_ATOMS: atom_id res chain seq x y z
N MET A 1 18.89 -1.48 -13.77
CA MET A 1 17.66 -0.69 -13.50
C MET A 1 17.74 -0.28 -12.04
N SER A 2 17.44 0.98 -11.70
CA SER A 2 17.40 1.40 -10.29
C SER A 2 16.10 0.93 -9.65
N VAL A 3 16.16 0.51 -8.39
CA VAL A 3 14.96 0.28 -7.59
C VAL A 3 14.25 1.61 -7.38
N GLU A 4 12.96 1.66 -7.68
CA GLU A 4 12.10 2.82 -7.38
C GLU A 4 11.17 2.46 -6.21
N ILE A 5 11.12 3.34 -5.21
CA ILE A 5 10.26 3.15 -4.04
C ILE A 5 9.36 4.37 -3.91
N THR A 6 8.05 4.15 -3.92
CA THR A 6 7.05 5.18 -3.59
C THR A 6 6.40 4.84 -2.26
N TRP A 7 6.67 5.66 -1.24
CA TRP A 7 6.01 5.55 0.05
C TRP A 7 4.69 6.31 0.02
N TRP A 8 3.58 5.60 0.22
CA TRP A 8 2.27 6.23 0.26
C TRP A 8 1.80 6.56 1.67
N GLY A 9 2.35 5.94 2.71
CA GLY A 9 2.01 6.19 4.10
C GLY A 9 1.61 4.93 4.86
N HIS A 10 1.86 4.94 6.17
CA HIS A 10 1.88 3.71 7.00
C HIS A 10 2.86 2.70 6.40
N ALA A 11 2.48 1.43 6.31
CA ALA A 11 3.20 0.36 5.65
C ALA A 11 2.88 0.23 4.15
N THR A 12 2.05 1.11 3.57
CA THR A 12 1.72 1.06 2.14
C THR A 12 2.82 1.68 1.29
N THR A 13 3.52 0.85 0.53
CA THR A 13 4.64 1.23 -0.34
C THR A 13 4.55 0.48 -1.66
N THR A 14 4.83 1.17 -2.77
CA THR A 14 5.10 0.52 -4.05
C THR A 14 6.61 0.40 -4.25
N VAL A 15 7.10 -0.81 -4.50
CA VAL A 15 8.49 -1.09 -4.86
C VAL A 15 8.51 -1.59 -6.30
N ARG A 16 9.26 -0.91 -7.18
CA ARG A 16 9.53 -1.39 -8.55
C ARG A 16 10.97 -1.80 -8.64
N ASP A 17 11.19 -3.07 -8.93
CA ASP A 17 12.50 -3.64 -9.11
C ASP A 17 12.45 -4.76 -10.15
N SER A 18 13.45 -4.83 -11.03
CA SER A 18 13.62 -5.93 -11.99
C SER A 18 12.36 -6.22 -12.85
N GLY A 19 11.58 -5.18 -13.17
CA GLY A 19 10.34 -5.29 -13.95
C GLY A 19 9.11 -5.74 -13.16
N VAL A 20 9.25 -5.99 -11.85
CA VAL A 20 8.16 -6.36 -10.94
C VAL A 20 7.75 -5.16 -10.09
N ARG A 21 6.45 -4.98 -9.91
CA ARG A 21 5.87 -3.98 -9.02
C ARG A 21 5.20 -4.67 -7.84
N VAL A 22 5.79 -4.48 -6.67
CA VAL A 22 5.31 -4.99 -5.39
C VAL A 22 4.54 -3.89 -4.65
N LEU A 23 3.38 -4.21 -4.12
CA LEU A 23 2.62 -3.35 -3.21
C LEU A 23 2.59 -3.97 -1.81
N THR A 24 3.09 -3.26 -0.81
CA THR A 24 3.08 -3.73 0.58
C THR A 24 1.84 -3.22 1.32
N ASP A 25 1.24 -4.05 2.18
CA ASP A 25 0.19 -3.71 3.15
C ASP A 25 -0.81 -2.63 2.65
N PRO A 26 -1.65 -2.95 1.65
CA PRO A 26 -2.49 -1.96 0.98
C PRO A 26 -3.51 -1.31 1.93
N LEU A 27 -3.38 0.00 2.18
CA LEU A 27 -4.31 0.77 3.01
C LEU A 27 -4.75 2.06 2.31
N PHE A 28 -5.77 1.95 1.46
CA PHE A 28 -6.29 3.01 0.58
C PHE A 28 -7.38 3.89 1.23
N VAL A 29 -7.22 4.17 2.51
CA VAL A 29 -8.19 4.94 3.30
C VAL A 29 -7.53 6.08 4.08
N ARG A 30 -8.30 7.13 4.34
CA ARG A 30 -7.89 8.24 5.23
C ARG A 30 -8.04 7.91 6.71
N ARG A 31 -8.94 6.99 7.03
CA ARG A 31 -9.32 6.62 8.38
C ARG A 31 -9.55 5.11 8.45
N LEU A 32 -9.05 4.51 9.52
CA LEU A 32 -9.30 3.13 9.89
C LEU A 32 -9.75 3.11 11.35
N ALA A 33 -11.02 2.84 11.59
CA ALA A 33 -11.63 3.00 12.92
C ALA A 33 -11.30 4.38 13.55
N HIS A 34 -10.62 4.40 14.70
CA HIS A 34 -10.22 5.62 15.40
C HIS A 34 -8.90 6.21 14.87
N LEU A 35 -8.14 5.47 14.04
CA LEU A 35 -6.88 5.91 13.46
C LEU A 35 -7.11 6.83 12.27
N ARG A 36 -6.25 7.86 12.14
CA ARG A 36 -6.28 8.82 11.03
C ARG A 36 -4.91 8.88 10.37
N ARG A 37 -4.90 8.83 9.03
CA ARG A 37 -3.69 9.04 8.24
C ARG A 37 -3.19 10.48 8.46
N ARG A 38 -2.00 10.61 9.06
CA ARG A 38 -1.36 11.91 9.35
C ARG A 38 -0.36 12.33 8.27
N ARG A 39 0.29 11.37 7.62
CA ARG A 39 1.31 11.58 6.59
C ARG A 39 1.16 10.58 5.45
N GLY A 40 1.76 10.93 4.32
CA GLY A 40 1.60 10.20 3.07
C GLY A 40 0.22 10.48 2.44
N PRO A 41 0.14 10.66 1.11
CA PRO A 41 -1.15 10.85 0.45
C PRO A 41 -2.02 9.59 0.59
N VAL A 42 -3.33 9.72 0.37
CA VAL A 42 -4.11 8.52 0.06
C VAL A 42 -3.59 8.00 -1.28
N PRO A 43 -3.20 6.72 -1.38
CA PRO A 43 -2.75 6.17 -2.66
C PRO A 43 -3.78 6.45 -3.77
N PRO A 44 -3.38 7.05 -4.90
CA PRO A 44 -4.27 7.23 -6.04
C PRO A 44 -4.55 5.88 -6.71
N PRO A 45 -5.54 5.79 -7.63
CA PRO A 45 -5.84 4.52 -8.34
C PRO A 45 -4.62 3.88 -9.03
N ALA A 46 -3.66 4.69 -9.51
CA ALA A 46 -2.43 4.18 -10.11
C ALA A 46 -1.52 3.39 -9.15
N ALA A 47 -1.70 3.55 -7.83
CA ALA A 47 -0.98 2.81 -6.79
C ALA A 47 -1.57 1.41 -6.53
N GLU A 48 -2.80 1.14 -6.98
CA GLU A 48 -3.47 -0.16 -6.87
C GLU A 48 -2.89 -1.16 -7.89
N VAL A 49 -2.34 -0.65 -9.01
CA VAL A 49 -1.65 -1.45 -10.02
C VAL A 49 -0.35 -2.01 -9.45
N ALA A 50 -0.29 -3.32 -9.23
CA ALA A 50 0.88 -4.09 -8.81
C ALA A 50 0.79 -5.52 -9.34
N ASP A 51 1.95 -6.18 -9.50
CA ASP A 51 2.02 -7.60 -9.90
C ASP A 51 1.80 -8.52 -8.70
N VAL A 52 2.19 -8.07 -7.51
CA VAL A 52 2.03 -8.81 -6.26
C VAL A 52 1.76 -7.86 -5.10
N ALA A 53 0.83 -8.26 -4.23
CA ALA A 53 0.60 -7.64 -2.94
C ALA A 53 1.28 -8.47 -1.83
N LEU A 54 2.08 -7.82 -0.99
CA LEU A 54 2.70 -8.44 0.19
C LEU A 54 1.96 -7.95 1.44
N VAL A 55 1.36 -8.88 2.16
CA VAL A 55 0.74 -8.63 3.47
C VAL A 55 1.69 -9.16 4.54
N SER A 56 2.17 -8.27 5.41
CA SER A 56 3.15 -8.61 6.44
C SER A 56 2.53 -9.42 7.59
N HIS A 57 1.33 -9.06 8.02
CA HIS A 57 0.56 -9.72 9.08
C HIS A 57 -0.91 -9.31 9.07
N LEU A 58 -1.72 -9.92 9.95
CA LEU A 58 -3.19 -9.85 9.90
C LEU A 58 -3.82 -8.77 10.80
N HIS A 59 -3.11 -7.68 11.09
CA HIS A 59 -3.73 -6.51 11.73
C HIS A 59 -4.48 -5.65 10.73
N ALA A 60 -5.56 -4.99 11.14
CA ALA A 60 -6.46 -4.27 10.25
C ALA A 60 -5.81 -3.10 9.48
N ASP A 61 -4.70 -2.54 10.00
CA ASP A 61 -3.91 -1.49 9.36
C ASP A 61 -2.87 -2.00 8.35
N HIS A 62 -2.68 -3.32 8.29
CA HIS A 62 -1.83 -4.01 7.31
C HIS A 62 -2.63 -4.87 6.33
N LEU A 63 -3.67 -5.54 6.82
CA LEU A 63 -4.67 -6.29 6.05
C LEU A 63 -6.01 -5.56 6.06
N HIS A 64 -6.20 -4.66 5.11
CA HIS A 64 -7.48 -4.01 4.87
C HIS A 64 -8.15 -4.63 3.63
N LEU A 65 -9.04 -5.61 3.84
CA LEU A 65 -9.68 -6.36 2.75
C LEU A 65 -10.30 -5.48 1.65
N PRO A 66 -11.01 -4.37 1.95
CA PRO A 66 -11.55 -3.50 0.91
C PRO A 66 -10.49 -2.83 0.04
N SER A 67 -9.25 -2.64 0.54
CA SER A 67 -8.14 -2.13 -0.27
C SER A 67 -7.48 -3.24 -1.09
N LEU A 68 -7.47 -4.47 -0.58
CA LEU A 68 -6.91 -5.63 -1.28
C LEU A 68 -7.80 -6.11 -2.44
N MET A 69 -9.11 -5.86 -2.37
CA MET A 69 -10.09 -6.26 -3.40
C MET A 69 -10.25 -5.23 -4.53
N ARG A 70 -9.45 -4.18 -4.57
CA ARG A 70 -9.41 -3.20 -5.67
C ARG A 70 -8.38 -3.61 -6.70
#